data_AF-W4HPR7-F1
#
_entry.id   AF-W4HPR7-F1
#
_cell.length_a   1.000
_cell.length_b   1.000
_cell.length_c   1.000
_cell.angle_alpha   90.00
_cell.angle_beta   90.00
_cell.angle_gamma   90.00
#
_symmetry.space_group_name_H-M   'P 1'
#
loop_
_entity.id
_entity.type
_entity.pdbx_description
1 polymer ?
#
loop_
_entity_poly.entity_id
_entity_poly.type
_entity_poly.pdbx_seq_one_letter_code
_entity_poly.pdbx_strand_id
1 'polypeptide(L)'
;MIDHLLAATTLRRPRLLIRAARIGSESYARDRHLNRLLGEREVASRAAPLGELLEREAPMDAARRTGAAAYSAARHVALLSAIIAETRIARQAREDARAR
;
A
#
# COMPACT_ATOMS: atom_id res chain seq x y z
N MET A 1 10.98 10.88 11.98
CA MET A 1 10.00 9.80 11.78
C MET A 1 8.88 10.33 10.90
N ILE A 2 8.82 9.95 9.62
CA ILE A 2 7.83 10.47 8.66
C ILE A 2 6.45 9.88 8.99
N ASP A 3 5.38 10.69 8.96
CA ASP A 3 4.02 10.17 9.17
C ASP A 3 3.50 9.49 7.91
N HIS A 4 3.68 8.16 7.85
CA HIS A 4 3.26 7.33 6.73
C HIS A 4 1.74 7.36 6.50
N LEU A 5 0.93 7.62 7.53
CA LEU A 5 -0.53 7.72 7.37
C LEU A 5 -0.90 8.97 6.57
N LEU A 6 -0.23 10.10 6.85
CA LEU A 6 -0.40 11.33 6.09
C LEU A 6 0.11 11.18 4.64
N ALA A 7 1.25 10.51 4.46
CA ALA A 7 1.79 10.23 3.14
C ALA A 7 0.84 9.36 2.28
N ALA A 8 0.24 8.31 2.86
CA ALA A 8 -0.69 7.44 2.15
C ALA A 8 -1.99 8.14 1.73
N THR A 9 -2.53 9.02 2.59
CA THR A 9 -3.80 9.72 2.31
C THR A 9 -3.68 10.83 1.26
N THR A 10 -2.46 11.31 1.01
CA THR A 10 -2.18 12.41 0.06
C THR A 10 -1.74 11.92 -1.34
N LEU A 11 -1.67 10.60 -1.56
CA LEU A 11 -1.37 10.00 -2.87
C LEU A 11 -2.38 10.42 -3.94
N ARG A 12 -1.93 11.18 -4.95
CA ARG A 12 -2.74 11.53 -6.13
C ARG A 12 -2.49 10.55 -7.27
N ARG A 13 -3.47 9.70 -7.58
CA ARG A 13 -3.37 8.68 -8.64
C ARG A 13 -4.57 8.71 -9.60
N PRO A 14 -4.43 8.19 -10.83
CA PRO A 14 -5.55 8.06 -11.77
C PRO A 14 -6.76 7.39 -11.14
N ARG A 15 -7.96 7.96 -11.36
CA ARG A 15 -9.21 7.54 -10.69
C ARG A 15 -9.51 6.04 -10.88
N LEU A 16 -9.19 5.47 -12.05
CA LEU A 16 -9.39 4.06 -12.35
C LEU A 16 -8.52 3.14 -11.46
N LEU A 17 -7.23 3.46 -11.29
CA LEU A 17 -6.33 2.67 -10.45
C LEU A 17 -6.80 2.67 -8.99
N ILE A 18 -7.22 3.84 -8.48
CA ILE A 18 -7.75 3.94 -7.12
C ILE A 18 -9.04 3.15 -6.95
N ARG A 19 -9.96 3.19 -7.93
CA ARG A 19 -11.18 2.39 -7.88
C ARG A 19 -10.88 0.88 -7.84
N ALA A 20 -10.01 0.41 -8.72
CA ALA A 20 -9.59 -0.99 -8.73
C ALA A 20 -8.91 -1.38 -7.42
N ALA A 21 -8.03 -0.53 -6.89
CA ALA A 21 -7.34 -0.77 -5.63
C ALA A 21 -8.28 -0.78 -4.42
N ARG A 22 -9.34 0.04 -4.42
CA ARG A 22 -10.37 0.00 -3.37
C ARG A 22 -11.09 -1.35 -3.35
N ILE A 23 -11.54 -1.84 -4.51
CA ILE A 23 -12.15 -3.17 -4.63
C ILE A 23 -11.15 -4.26 -4.18
N GLY A 24 -9.91 -4.20 -4.67
CA GLY A 24 -8.86 -5.16 -4.29
C GLY A 24 -8.53 -5.13 -2.79
N SER A 25 -8.62 -3.97 -2.14
CA SER A 25 -8.38 -3.82 -0.70
C SER A 25 -9.43 -4.52 0.16
N GLU A 26 -10.63 -4.77 -0.34
CA GLU A 26 -11.68 -5.50 0.40
C GLU A 26 -11.32 -6.98 0.55
N SER A 27 -10.60 -7.54 -0.43
CA SER A 27 -10.09 -8.91 -0.40
C SER A 27 -8.65 -9.00 0.11
N TYR A 28 -8.17 -7.97 0.81
CA TYR A 28 -6.79 -7.93 1.28
C TYR A 28 -6.57 -8.92 2.43
N ALA A 29 -5.66 -9.89 2.25
CA ALA A 29 -5.12 -10.68 3.35
C ALA A 29 -3.65 -10.31 3.57
N ARG A 30 -3.35 -9.86 4.79
CA ARG A 30 -2.10 -9.19 5.16
C ARG A 30 -0.88 -10.04 4.85
N ASP A 31 -0.81 -11.24 5.41
CA ASP A 31 0.37 -12.10 5.30
C ASP A 31 0.68 -12.47 3.85
N ARG A 32 -0.31 -13.01 3.12
CA ARG A 32 -0.12 -13.45 1.72
C ARG A 32 0.30 -12.29 0.80
N HIS A 33 -0.31 -11.12 0.96
CA HIS A 33 -0.08 -10.01 0.06
C HIS A 33 1.21 -9.28 0.39
N LEU A 34 1.53 -9.09 1.67
CA LEU A 34 2.83 -8.55 2.06
C LEU A 34 3.97 -9.50 1.67
N ASN A 35 3.81 -10.82 1.83
CA ASN A 35 4.85 -11.78 1.41
C ASN A 35 5.12 -11.66 -0.09
N ARG A 36 4.07 -11.51 -0.89
CA ARG A 36 4.20 -11.33 -2.34
C ARG A 36 4.77 -9.96 -2.74
N LEU A 37 4.40 -8.89 -2.03
CA LEU A 37 4.73 -7.52 -2.40
C LEU A 37 6.07 -7.05 -1.84
N LEU A 38 6.45 -7.53 -0.66
CA LEU A 38 7.63 -7.16 0.11
C LEU A 38 8.68 -8.30 0.11
N GLY A 39 8.22 -9.53 0.31
CA GLY A 39 9.07 -10.72 0.42
C GLY A 39 8.94 -11.35 1.81
N GLU A 40 9.11 -12.68 1.91
CA GLU A 40 8.88 -13.44 3.15
C GLU A 40 9.72 -12.95 4.34
N ARG A 41 10.98 -12.58 4.08
CA ARG A 41 11.92 -12.10 5.11
C ARG A 41 11.50 -10.75 5.71
N GLU A 42 10.72 -9.96 4.98
CA GLU A 42 10.25 -8.64 5.41
C GLU A 42 8.96 -8.70 6.24
N VAL A 43 8.12 -9.73 6.08
CA VAL A 43 6.80 -9.79 6.74
C VAL A 43 6.88 -10.21 8.20
N ALA A 44 7.76 -11.16 8.53
CA ALA A 44 7.92 -11.67 9.91
C ALA A 44 8.35 -10.59 10.93
N SER A 45 8.88 -9.45 10.45
CA SER A 45 9.48 -8.41 11.29
C SER A 45 8.62 -7.13 11.42
N ARG A 46 7.49 -7.00 10.70
CA ARG A 46 6.83 -5.70 10.52
C ARG A 46 5.54 -5.50 11.30
N ALA A 47 5.61 -4.68 12.34
CA ALA A 47 4.44 -4.08 12.98
C ALA A 47 3.75 -3.02 12.10
N ALA A 48 4.49 -2.33 11.23
CA ALA A 48 4.00 -1.19 10.43
C ALA A 48 4.55 -1.21 8.97
N PRO A 49 3.97 -2.02 8.06
CA PRO A 49 4.49 -2.20 6.70
C PRO A 49 4.22 -1.00 5.76
N LEU A 50 3.47 0.01 6.20
CA LEU A 50 3.01 1.11 5.34
C LEU A 50 4.16 1.93 4.72
N GLY A 51 5.26 2.14 5.46
CA GLY A 51 6.40 2.91 4.95
C GLY A 51 7.01 2.29 3.70
N GLU A 52 7.24 0.98 3.70
CA GLU A 52 7.85 0.30 2.57
C GLU A 52 6.93 0.13 1.38
N LEU A 53 5.63 -0.06 1.64
CA LEU A 53 4.64 -0.07 0.57
C LEU A 53 4.66 1.28 -0.17
N LEU A 54 4.80 2.40 0.54
CA LEU A 54 4.93 3.73 -0.05
C LEU A 54 6.24 3.89 -0.81
N GLU A 55 7.36 3.40 -0.27
CA GLU A 55 8.67 3.43 -0.94
C GLU A 55 8.66 2.62 -2.25
N ARG A 56 7.99 1.47 -2.30
CA ARG A 56 7.82 0.68 -3.52
C ARG A 56 6.83 1.29 -4.51
N GLU A 57 5.93 2.13 -4.04
CA GLU A 57 4.90 2.76 -4.87
C GLU A 57 5.47 3.87 -5.74
N ALA A 58 6.35 4.72 -5.19
CA ALA A 58 6.99 5.81 -5.91
C ALA A 58 7.68 5.38 -7.23
N PRO A 59 8.55 4.35 -7.27
CA PRO A 59 9.16 3.91 -8.53
C PRO A 59 8.15 3.29 -9.50
N MET A 60 7.05 2.68 -9.01
CA MET A 60 6.04 2.11 -9.89
C MET A 60 5.13 3.18 -10.53
N ASP A 61 4.84 4.28 -9.82
CA ASP A 61 4.18 5.44 -10.44
C ASP A 61 5.11 6.14 -11.44
N ALA A 62 6.42 6.20 -11.17
CA ALA A 62 7.40 6.70 -12.15
C ALA A 62 7.40 5.84 -13.43
N ALA A 63 7.48 4.51 -13.30
CA ALA A 63 7.40 3.56 -14.40
C ALA A 63 6.08 3.70 -15.20
N ARG A 64 4.96 3.94 -14.51
CA ARG A 64 3.67 4.22 -15.17
C ARG A 64 3.73 5.49 -16.01
N ARG A 65 4.30 6.57 -15.49
CA ARG A 65 4.37 7.87 -16.17
C ARG A 65 5.27 7.84 -17.40
N THR A 66 6.35 7.07 -17.34
CA THR A 66 7.30 6.93 -18.46
C THR A 66 6.87 5.88 -19.47
N GLY A 67 5.82 5.10 -19.19
CA GLY A 67 5.39 3.99 -20.05
C GLY A 67 6.44 2.87 -20.12
N ALA A 68 7.19 2.65 -19.04
CA ALA A 68 8.26 1.66 -19.00
C ALA A 68 7.73 0.26 -19.35
N ALA A 69 8.47 -0.50 -20.17
CA ALA A 69 8.06 -1.84 -20.61
C ALA A 69 7.82 -2.83 -19.46
N ALA A 70 8.52 -2.65 -18.33
CA ALA A 70 8.36 -3.46 -17.13
C ALA A 70 7.14 -3.05 -16.26
N TYR A 71 6.43 -1.97 -16.60
CA TYR A 71 5.28 -1.50 -15.85
C TYR A 71 4.11 -2.48 -15.96
N SER A 72 3.55 -2.86 -14.81
CA SER A 72 2.34 -3.69 -14.73
C SER A 72 1.27 -2.97 -13.92
N ALA A 73 0.19 -2.60 -14.60
CA ALA A 73 -0.98 -2.01 -13.93
C ALA A 73 -1.58 -2.95 -12.88
N ALA A 74 -1.57 -4.26 -13.11
CA ALA A 74 -2.05 -5.26 -12.15
C ALA A 74 -1.21 -5.26 -10.87
N ARG A 75 0.14 -5.21 -10.98
CA ARG A 75 1.03 -5.08 -9.82
C ARG A 75 0.81 -3.75 -9.09
N HIS A 76 0.53 -2.68 -9.84
CA HIS A 76 0.23 -1.37 -9.26
C HIS A 76 -1.06 -1.36 -8.45
N VAL A 77 -2.13 -1.94 -9.00
CA VAL A 77 -3.39 -2.11 -8.27
C VAL A 77 -3.18 -2.95 -7.01
N ALA A 78 -2.41 -4.05 -7.08
CA ALA A 78 -2.12 -4.87 -5.90
C ALA A 78 -1.38 -4.09 -4.80
N LEU A 79 -0.37 -3.29 -5.17
CA LEU A 79 0.36 -2.45 -4.21
C LEU A 79 -0.53 -1.37 -3.60
N LEU A 80 -1.31 -0.65 -4.41
CA LEU A 80 -2.25 0.36 -3.92
C LEU A 80 -3.34 -0.26 -3.03
N SER A 81 -3.79 -1.48 -3.34
CA SER A 81 -4.76 -2.21 -2.50
C SER A 81 -4.19 -2.46 -1.11
N ALA A 82 -2.92 -2.89 -1.05
CA ALA A 82 -2.22 -3.09 0.22
C ALA A 82 -2.05 -1.78 1.00
N ILE A 83 -1.65 -0.69 0.34
CA ILE A 83 -1.52 0.64 0.98
C ILE A 83 -2.85 1.08 1.60
N ILE A 84 -3.96 0.95 0.85
CA ILE A 84 -5.29 1.35 1.33
C ILE A 84 -5.69 0.50 2.54
N ALA A 85 -5.50 -0.82 2.47
CA ALA A 85 -5.85 -1.72 3.57
C ALA A 85 -5.00 -1.44 4.83
N GLU A 86 -3.69 -1.32 4.68
CA GLU A 86 -2.78 -1.02 5.80
C GLU A 86 -3.02 0.36 6.41
N THR A 87 -3.41 1.34 5.60
CA THR A 87 -3.83 2.67 6.09
C THR A 87 -5.05 2.56 6.99
N ARG A 88 -6.04 1.73 6.62
CA ARG A 88 -7.24 1.50 7.45
C ARG A 88 -6.88 0.81 8.77
N ILE A 89 -6.05 -0.23 8.72
CA ILE A 89 -5.58 -0.97 9.90
C ILE A 89 -4.82 -0.03 10.85
N ALA A 90 -3.88 0.75 10.33
CA ALA A 90 -3.09 1.69 11.12
C ALA A 90 -3.95 2.79 11.75
N ARG A 91 -4.98 3.27 11.04
CA ARG A 91 -5.93 4.23 11.58
C ARG A 91 -6.76 3.64 12.72
N GLN A 92 -7.31 2.43 12.53
CA GLN A 92 -8.07 1.75 13.58
C GLN A 92 -7.22 1.53 14.83
N ALA A 93 -5.99 1.06 14.68
CA ALA A 93 -5.08 0.86 15.81
C ALA A 93 -4.76 2.18 16.56
N ARG A 94 -4.64 3.31 15.83
CA ARG A 94 -4.47 4.64 16.44
C ARG A 94 -5.73 5.10 17.19
N GLU A 95 -6.92 4.81 16.66
CA GLU A 95 -8.20 5.14 17.30
C GLU A 95 -8.41 4.32 18.58
N ASP A 96 -8.16 3.01 18.53
CA ASP A 96 -8.26 2.11 19.69
C ASP A 96 -7.28 2.51 20.81
N ALA A 97 -6.07 2.96 20.44
CA ALA A 97 -5.08 3.44 21.39
C ALA A 97 -5.46 4.78 22.04
N ARG A 98 -6.29 5.61 21.39
CA ARG A 98 -6.79 6.88 21.95
C ARG A 98 -7.99 6.70 22.86
N ALA A 99 -8.73 5.60 22.70
CA ALA A 99 -9.90 5.28 23.50
C ALA A 99 -9.56 4.54 24.82
N ARG A 100 -8.29 4.14 24.99
CA ARG A 100 -7.74 3.53 26.21
C ARG A 100 -7.03 4.58 27.05
#